data_AF-A0A437SS88-F1
#
_entry.id   AF-A0A437SS88-F1
#
_cell.length_a   1.000
_cell.length_b   1.000
_cell.length_c   1.000
_cell.angle_alpha   90.00
_cell.angle_beta   90.00
_cell.angle_gamma   90.00
#
_symmetry.space_group_name_H-M   'P 1'
#
loop_
_entity.id
_entity.type
_entity.pdbx_description
1 polymer ?
#
loop_
_entity_poly.entity_id
_entity_poly.type
_entity_poly.pdbx_seq_one_letter_code
_entity_poly.pdbx_strand_id
1 'polypeptide(L)'
;MLQPLTKDQMKEVKYQQSAEAMRELALSDPDAIIVYLPNCEAIICEDGFDYDYGFESASEFLHWRLSEHDYDLNALSDEMGYDTPSPNHGDFLDDYQEYADDLEEFILDRYSSDRLGDLYDE
;
A
#
# COMPACT_ATOMS: atom_id res chain seq x y z
N MET A 1 8.83 20.38 -35.90
CA MET A 1 8.69 18.92 -35.70
C MET A 1 9.17 18.63 -34.29
N LEU A 2 8.27 18.21 -33.39
CA LEU A 2 8.65 17.76 -32.05
C LEU A 2 9.29 16.39 -32.18
N GLN A 3 10.52 16.23 -31.67
CA GLN A 3 11.17 14.92 -31.60
C GLN A 3 10.47 14.07 -30.53
N PRO A 4 10.19 12.79 -30.80
CA PRO A 4 9.63 11.90 -29.79
C PRO A 4 10.63 11.71 -28.64
N LEU A 5 10.13 11.70 -27.41
CA LEU A 5 10.93 11.49 -26.20
C LEU A 5 11.61 10.10 -26.25
N THR A 6 12.84 10.04 -25.75
CA THR A 6 13.55 8.77 -25.54
C THR A 6 12.89 7.97 -24.40
N LYS A 7 13.15 6.66 -24.34
CA LYS A 7 12.59 5.79 -23.28
C LYS A 7 12.95 6.28 -21.87
N ASP A 8 14.16 6.78 -21.68
CA ASP A 8 14.60 7.28 -20.36
C ASP A 8 13.91 8.60 -20.01
N GLN A 9 13.77 9.51 -20.98
CA GLN A 9 12.98 10.73 -20.79
C GLN A 9 11.50 10.44 -20.54
N MET A 10 10.93 9.39 -21.16
CA MET A 10 9.56 8.96 -20.87
C MET A 10 9.41 8.40 -19.46
N LYS A 11 10.41 7.65 -18.96
CA LYS A 11 10.41 7.16 -17.58
C LYS A 11 10.50 8.30 -16.58
N GLU A 12 11.38 9.26 -16.83
CA GLU A 12 11.57 10.42 -15.96
C GLU A 12 10.33 11.32 -15.91
N VAL A 13 9.68 11.55 -17.06
CA VAL A 13 8.40 12.28 -17.11
C VAL A 13 7.30 11.55 -16.34
N LYS A 14 7.18 10.22 -16.50
CA LYS A 14 6.22 9.42 -15.72
C LYS A 14 6.50 9.48 -14.22
N TYR A 15 7.76 9.41 -13.83
CA TYR A 15 8.18 9.51 -12.43
C TYR A 15 7.81 10.88 -11.82
N GLN A 16 8.07 11.97 -12.55
CA GLN A 16 7.72 13.32 -12.10
C GLN A 16 6.20 13.51 -11.99
N GLN A 17 5.44 13.03 -12.98
CA GLN A 17 3.97 13.05 -12.95
C GLN A 17 3.42 12.23 -11.78
N SER A 18 4.03 11.08 -11.49
CA SER A 18 3.68 10.25 -10.34
C SER A 18 3.96 10.98 -9.02
N ALA A 19 5.11 11.65 -8.90
CA ALA A 19 5.46 12.39 -7.70
C ALA A 19 4.58 13.63 -7.48
N GLU A 20 4.19 14.32 -8.54
CA GLU A 20 3.21 15.42 -8.47
C GLU A 20 1.83 14.90 -8.06
N ALA A 21 1.37 13.79 -8.65
CA ALA A 21 0.10 13.17 -8.28
C ALA A 21 0.08 12.73 -6.81
N MET A 22 1.16 12.13 -6.29
CA MET A 22 1.24 11.75 -4.87
C MET A 22 1.24 12.97 -3.94
N ARG A 23 1.87 14.07 -4.34
CA ARG A 23 1.81 15.33 -3.57
C ARG A 23 0.41 15.94 -3.57
N GLU A 24 -0.26 15.95 -4.72
CA GLU A 24 -1.63 16.43 -4.81
C GLU A 24 -2.57 15.56 -3.96
N LEU A 25 -2.39 14.24 -4.01
CA LEU A 25 -3.13 13.29 -3.17
C LEU A 25 -2.86 13.55 -1.68
N ALA A 26 -1.61 13.72 -1.27
CA ALA A 26 -1.26 14.01 0.12
C ALA A 26 -1.92 15.30 0.65
N LEU A 27 -2.16 16.29 -0.23
CA LEU A 27 -2.85 17.53 0.14
C LEU A 27 -4.37 17.35 0.24
N SER A 28 -4.96 16.51 -0.60
CA SER A 28 -6.41 16.27 -0.62
C SER A 28 -6.86 15.22 0.40
N ASP A 29 -6.04 14.18 0.57
CA ASP A 29 -6.24 13.02 1.43
C ASP A 29 -4.90 12.69 2.13
N PRO A 30 -4.56 13.42 3.21
CA PRO A 30 -3.31 13.20 3.94
C PRO A 30 -3.28 11.85 4.67
N ASP A 31 -4.45 11.27 4.95
CA ASP A 31 -4.58 9.98 5.63
C ASP A 31 -4.40 8.79 4.66
N ALA A 32 -4.37 9.04 3.34
CA ALA A 32 -4.07 8.03 2.34
C ALA A 32 -2.77 7.28 2.66
N ILE A 33 -2.79 5.95 2.50
CA ILE A 33 -1.67 5.08 2.85
C ILE A 33 -1.01 4.57 1.58
N ILE A 34 0.31 4.71 1.50
CA ILE A 34 1.12 3.99 0.52
C ILE A 34 1.73 2.74 1.16
N VAL A 35 1.54 1.59 0.51
CA VAL A 35 2.10 0.30 0.95
C VAL A 35 3.15 -0.16 -0.06
N TYR A 36 4.39 -0.31 0.40
CA TYR A 36 5.52 -0.73 -0.43
C TYR A 36 5.61 -2.26 -0.46
N LEU A 37 5.20 -2.85 -1.58
CA LEU A 37 5.29 -4.28 -1.83
C LEU A 37 6.55 -4.59 -2.67
N PRO A 38 7.04 -5.84 -2.66
CA PRO A 38 8.27 -6.19 -3.40
C PRO A 38 8.26 -5.87 -4.89
N ASN A 39 7.07 -5.80 -5.52
CA ASN A 39 6.92 -5.63 -6.98
C ASN A 39 6.12 -4.38 -7.38
N CYS A 40 5.48 -3.69 -6.43
CA CYS A 40 4.61 -2.55 -6.70
C CYS A 40 4.40 -1.68 -5.44
N GLU A 41 3.82 -0.52 -5.64
CA GLU A 41 3.28 0.33 -4.58
C GLU A 41 1.77 0.25 -4.67
N ALA A 42 1.11 -0.07 -3.55
CA ALA A 42 -0.33 -0.04 -3.41
C ALA A 42 -0.75 1.23 -2.68
N ILE A 43 -1.92 1.77 -3.03
CA ILE A 43 -2.43 3.02 -2.45
C ILE A 43 -3.81 2.76 -1.85
N ILE A 44 -4.04 3.23 -0.64
CA ILE A 44 -5.34 3.15 0.02
C ILE A 44 -5.80 4.59 0.22
N CYS A 45 -6.88 5.00 -0.45
CA CYS A 45 -7.44 6.36 -0.37
C CYS A 45 -8.91 6.37 -0.84
N GLU A 46 -9.65 7.45 -0.58
CA GLU A 46 -11.07 7.57 -0.94
C GLU A 46 -11.35 7.28 -2.42
N ASP A 47 -10.45 7.70 -3.33
CA ASP A 47 -10.52 7.50 -4.78
C ASP A 47 -9.53 6.43 -5.28
N GLY A 48 -9.32 5.36 -4.51
CA GLY A 48 -8.34 4.31 -4.84
C GLY A 48 -8.51 3.70 -6.23
N PHE A 49 -9.73 3.65 -6.77
CA PHE A 49 -10.02 3.09 -8.10
C PHE A 49 -9.30 3.81 -9.28
N ASP A 50 -8.79 5.02 -9.06
CA ASP A 50 -8.04 5.78 -10.08
C ASP A 50 -6.59 5.28 -10.26
N TYR A 51 -6.11 4.37 -9.40
CA TYR A 51 -4.75 3.84 -9.43
C TYR A 51 -4.72 2.35 -9.81
N ASP A 52 -3.67 1.92 -10.53
CA ASP A 52 -3.49 0.53 -10.98
C ASP A 52 -3.48 -0.48 -9.81
N TYR A 53 -2.98 -0.07 -8.64
CA TYR A 53 -2.99 -0.83 -7.38
C TYR A 53 -3.61 0.02 -6.25
N GLY A 54 -4.71 0.70 -6.53
CA GLY A 54 -5.41 1.49 -5.54
C GLY A 54 -6.65 0.79 -4.97
N PHE A 55 -6.96 1.11 -3.71
CA PHE A 55 -8.03 0.50 -2.92
C PHE A 55 -8.78 1.58 -2.15
N GLU A 56 -10.10 1.46 -2.05
CA GLU A 56 -10.91 2.46 -1.34
C GLU A 56 -10.84 2.29 0.19
N SER A 57 -10.32 1.15 0.67
CA SER A 57 -10.15 0.88 2.10
C SER A 57 -9.08 -0.16 2.39
N ALA A 58 -8.61 -0.17 3.64
CA ALA A 58 -7.73 -1.20 4.18
C ALA A 58 -8.29 -2.62 4.02
N SER A 59 -9.61 -2.79 4.17
CA SER A 59 -10.28 -4.08 3.99
C SER A 59 -10.19 -4.59 2.55
N GLU A 60 -10.37 -3.70 1.57
CA GLU A 60 -10.22 -4.06 0.15
C GLU A 60 -8.78 -4.45 -0.18
N PHE A 61 -7.81 -3.68 0.31
CA PHE A 61 -6.40 -4.00 0.18
C PHE A 61 -6.08 -5.39 0.76
N LEU A 62 -6.53 -5.66 2.00
CA LEU A 62 -6.29 -6.95 2.67
C LEU A 62 -6.98 -8.10 1.92
N HIS A 63 -8.17 -7.88 1.38
CA HIS A 63 -8.86 -8.89 0.57
C HIS A 63 -8.10 -9.19 -0.73
N TRP A 64 -7.63 -8.16 -1.42
CA TRP A 64 -6.80 -8.33 -2.62
C TRP A 64 -5.50 -9.05 -2.27
N ARG A 65 -4.81 -8.64 -1.21
CA ARG A 65 -3.55 -9.26 -0.79
C ARG A 65 -3.73 -10.73 -0.42
N LEU A 66 -4.83 -11.06 0.25
CA LEU A 66 -5.19 -12.45 0.54
C LEU A 66 -5.45 -13.25 -0.75
N SER A 67 -6.03 -12.62 -1.78
CA SER A 67 -6.23 -13.26 -3.09
C SER A 67 -4.93 -13.53 -3.85
N GLU A 68 -3.91 -12.68 -3.69
CA GLU A 68 -2.56 -12.91 -4.22
C GLU A 68 -1.85 -14.10 -3.56
N HIS A 69 -2.34 -14.51 -2.38
CA HIS A 69 -1.87 -15.68 -1.62
C HIS A 69 -2.80 -16.88 -1.74
N ASP A 70 -3.60 -16.99 -2.81
CA ASP A 70 -4.57 -18.09 -3.02
C ASP A 70 -5.56 -18.26 -1.85
N TYR A 71 -5.87 -17.17 -1.14
CA TYR A 71 -6.65 -17.13 0.08
C TYR A 71 -6.08 -17.95 1.26
N ASP A 72 -4.76 -18.15 1.27
CA ASP A 72 -4.04 -18.76 2.39
C ASP A 72 -3.69 -17.69 3.46
N LEU A 73 -4.43 -17.72 4.57
CA LEU A 73 -4.18 -16.85 5.71
C LEU A 73 -2.80 -17.07 6.34
N ASN A 74 -2.25 -18.29 6.26
CA ASN A 74 -0.93 -18.55 6.80
C ASN A 74 0.13 -17.85 5.95
N ALA A 75 0.01 -17.87 4.62
CA ALA A 75 0.92 -17.18 3.73
C ALA A 75 0.86 -15.65 3.89
N LEU A 76 -0.34 -15.09 4.08
CA LEU A 76 -0.50 -13.66 4.40
C LEU A 76 0.14 -13.30 5.75
N SER A 77 -0.05 -14.14 6.76
CA SER A 77 0.59 -14.01 8.08
C SER A 77 2.12 -14.08 7.97
N ASP A 78 2.66 -14.99 7.16
CA ASP A 78 4.10 -15.13 6.96
C ASP A 78 4.70 -13.88 6.32
N GLU A 79 4.01 -13.32 5.32
CA GLU A 79 4.40 -12.06 4.69
C GLU A 79 4.47 -10.89 5.68
N MET A 80 3.53 -10.82 6.63
CA MET A 80 3.51 -9.83 7.70
C MET A 80 4.52 -10.12 8.82
N GLY A 81 5.38 -11.14 8.67
CA GLY A 81 6.50 -11.41 9.56
C GLY A 81 6.21 -12.32 10.75
N TYR A 82 4.99 -12.87 10.86
CA TYR A 82 4.60 -13.75 11.97
C TYR A 82 5.25 -15.14 11.94
N ASP A 83 5.98 -15.50 10.88
CA ASP A 83 6.73 -16.76 10.78
C ASP A 83 8.07 -16.73 11.57
N THR A 84 8.58 -15.54 11.92
CA THR A 84 9.95 -15.38 12.44
C THR A 84 9.99 -14.59 13.75
N PRO A 85 10.79 -15.01 14.77
CA PRO A 85 11.74 -16.14 14.81
C PRO A 85 11.12 -17.50 15.16
N SER A 86 9.82 -17.57 15.44
CA SER A 86 9.05 -18.81 15.63
C SER A 86 7.66 -18.60 15.03
N PRO A 87 7.16 -19.52 14.19
CA PRO A 87 5.87 -19.35 13.55
C PRO A 87 4.76 -19.19 14.59
N ASN A 88 4.07 -18.05 14.56
CA ASN A 88 2.89 -17.81 15.40
C ASN A 88 1.78 -17.11 14.63
N HIS A 89 1.14 -17.86 13.74
CA HIS A 89 -0.06 -17.43 13.02
C HIS A 89 -1.28 -17.21 13.93
N GLY A 90 -1.21 -17.65 15.20
CA GLY A 90 -2.22 -17.33 16.21
C GLY A 90 -2.21 -15.85 16.56
N ASP A 91 -1.02 -15.26 16.75
CA ASP A 91 -0.87 -13.83 17.03
C ASP A 91 -1.39 -12.98 15.86
N PHE A 92 -1.26 -13.44 14.61
CA PHE A 92 -1.87 -12.76 13.46
C PHE A 92 -3.40 -12.66 13.60
N LEU A 93 -4.07 -13.74 14.01
CA LEU A 93 -5.53 -13.73 14.17
C LEU A 93 -5.98 -12.90 15.37
N ASP A 94 -5.19 -12.87 16.44
CA ASP A 94 -5.45 -12.07 17.62
C ASP A 94 -5.28 -10.57 17.30
N ASP A 95 -4.17 -10.20 16.65
CA ASP A 95 -3.93 -8.83 16.19
C ASP A 95 -5.00 -8.41 15.18
N TYR A 96 -5.31 -9.22 14.17
CA TYR A 96 -6.35 -8.90 13.19
C TYR A 96 -7.72 -8.64 13.86
N GLN A 97 -8.03 -9.32 14.96
CA GLN A 97 -9.25 -9.05 15.74
C GLN A 97 -9.14 -7.79 16.59
N GLU A 98 -7.98 -7.51 17.18
CA GLU A 98 -7.73 -6.29 17.96
C GLU A 98 -7.86 -5.03 17.09
N TYR A 99 -7.34 -5.08 15.87
CA TYR A 99 -7.43 -4.01 14.88
C TYR A 99 -8.70 -4.09 14.00
N ALA A 100 -9.69 -4.92 14.33
CA ALA A 100 -10.88 -5.08 13.48
C ALA A 100 -11.64 -3.76 13.23
N ASP A 101 -11.55 -2.81 14.18
CA ASP A 101 -12.14 -1.48 14.07
C ASP A 101 -11.19 -0.44 13.43
N ASP A 102 -9.91 -0.80 13.21
CA ASP A 102 -8.86 0.08 12.66
C ASP A 102 -7.84 -0.73 11.83
N LEU A 103 -8.29 -1.22 10.67
CA LEU A 103 -7.45 -2.00 9.77
C LEU A 103 -6.38 -1.17 9.07
N GLU A 104 -6.50 0.15 9.07
CA GLU A 104 -5.49 1.07 8.53
C GLU A 104 -4.24 1.06 9.40
N GLU A 105 -4.41 1.18 10.72
CA GLU A 105 -3.29 1.08 11.66
C GLU A 105 -2.65 -0.31 11.63
N PHE A 106 -3.45 -1.36 11.43
CA PHE A 106 -2.91 -2.72 11.23
C PHE A 106 -1.98 -2.81 10.02
N ILE A 107 -2.35 -2.18 8.90
CA ILE A 107 -1.50 -2.15 7.70
C ILE A 107 -0.23 -1.36 7.99
N LEU A 108 -0.34 -0.18 8.61
CA LEU A 108 0.79 0.67 8.96
C LEU A 108 1.81 -0.04 9.85
N ASP A 109 1.35 -0.84 10.81
CA ASP A 109 2.22 -1.59 11.73
C ASP A 109 2.85 -2.83 11.09
N ARG A 110 2.18 -3.49 10.13
CA ARG A 110 2.58 -4.79 9.59
C ARG A 110 3.26 -4.75 8.24
N TYR A 111 3.03 -3.70 7.46
CA TYR A 111 3.71 -3.48 6.20
C TYR A 111 4.76 -2.37 6.30
N SER A 112 5.68 -2.37 5.33
CA SER A 112 6.38 -1.13 5.02
C SER A 112 5.36 -0.20 4.37
N SER A 113 4.89 0.80 5.11
CA SER A 113 3.88 1.74 4.64
C SER A 113 3.98 3.07 5.38
N ASP A 114 3.50 4.13 4.73
CA ASP A 114 3.47 5.48 5.29
C ASP A 114 2.12 6.13 4.97
N ARG A 115 1.66 7.05 5.83
CA ARG A 115 0.62 8.01 5.45
C ARG A 115 1.24 9.04 4.51
N LEU A 116 0.53 9.40 3.45
CA LEU A 116 1.02 10.35 2.46
C LEU A 116 1.25 11.74 3.07
N GLY A 117 0.40 12.15 4.03
CA GLY A 117 0.62 13.39 4.79
C GLY A 117 2.00 13.42 5.46
N ASP A 118 2.40 12.33 6.12
CA ASP A 118 3.70 12.24 6.82
C ASP A 118 4.91 12.30 5.87
N LEU A 119 4.74 11.87 4.62
CA LEU A 119 5.80 11.91 3.60
C LEU A 119 6.02 13.30 3.01
N TYR A 120 5.00 14.16 3.05
CA TYR A 120 5.00 15.46 2.38
C TYR A 120 4.78 16.66 3.32
N ASP A 121 4.60 16.40 4.61
CA ASP A 121 4.68 17.42 5.66
C ASP A 121 6.15 17.86 5.84
N GLU A 122 6.48 19.06 5.32
CA GLU A 122 7.75 19.77 5.54
C GLU A 122 7.82 20.47 6.91
#